data_AF-A0A2U1MLY1-F1
#
_entry.id   AF-A0A2U1MLY1-F1
#
_cell.length_a   1.000
_cell.length_b   1.000
_cell.length_c   1.000
_cell.angle_alpha   90.00
_cell.angle_beta   90.00
_cell.angle_gamma   90.00
#
_symmetry.space_group_name_H-M   'P 1'
#
loop_
_entity.id
_entity.type
_entity.pdbx_description
1 polymer ?
#
loop_
_entity_poly.entity_id
_entity_poly.type
_entity_poly.pdbx_seq_one_letter_code
_entity_poly.pdbx_strand_id
1 'polypeptide(L)'
;MTTSYTSSDRIWPCPFRRFHCCPDGVVGNKGIARLISHLKRLHLSTDERKCVLREAISTDHGLYMAVEETLKLFDQWLCGKCMTLHAVSRACHHPDGLVHFAED
;
A
#
# COMPACT_ATOMS: atom_id res chain seq x y z
N MET A 1 20.26 -25.83 10.39
CA MET A 1 19.21 -25.32 11.30
C MET A 1 18.29 -24.44 10.48
N THR A 2 17.14 -24.96 10.08
CA THR A 2 16.17 -24.25 9.25
C THR A 2 15.39 -23.31 10.16
N THR A 3 15.75 -22.03 10.17
CA THR A 3 15.01 -21.01 10.91
C THR A 3 13.67 -20.78 10.21
N SER A 4 12.63 -21.38 10.75
CA SER A 4 11.23 -21.07 10.47
C SER A 4 10.96 -19.63 10.94
N TYR A 5 11.27 -18.65 10.08
CA TYR A 5 10.90 -17.26 10.33
C TYR A 5 9.37 -17.16 10.17
N THR A 6 8.68 -17.04 11.30
CA THR A 6 7.30 -16.58 11.31
C THR A 6 7.27 -15.23 10.61
N SER A 7 6.31 -15.04 9.71
CA SER A 7 6.13 -13.84 8.86
C SER A 7 6.17 -12.51 9.66
N SER A 8 5.93 -12.58 10.96
CA SER A 8 5.82 -11.48 11.92
C SER A 8 7.13 -10.73 12.23
N ASP A 9 8.31 -11.31 11.97
CA ASP A 9 9.61 -10.69 12.31
C ASP A 9 10.28 -9.95 11.13
N ARG A 10 9.66 -9.94 9.95
CA ARG A 10 10.21 -9.25 8.79
C ARG A 10 9.99 -7.74 8.89
N ILE A 11 11.07 -6.98 8.71
CA ILE A 11 11.04 -5.54 8.55
C ILE A 11 10.69 -5.27 7.09
N TRP A 12 9.58 -4.57 6.88
CA TRP A 12 9.11 -4.23 5.54
C TRP A 12 9.35 -2.73 5.29
N PRO A 13 10.25 -2.37 4.36
CA PRO A 13 10.46 -0.98 4.03
C PRO A 13 9.21 -0.38 3.37
N CYS A 14 9.03 0.93 3.52
CA CYS A 14 8.00 1.64 2.78
C CYS A 14 8.29 1.53 1.27
N PRO A 15 7.30 1.19 0.43
CA PRO A 15 7.49 1.15 -1.02
C PRO A 15 7.75 2.54 -1.60
N PHE A 16 7.35 3.60 -0.88
CA PHE A 16 7.68 4.99 -1.19
C PHE A 16 8.97 5.47 -0.54
N ARG A 17 9.85 4.56 -0.11
CA ARG A 17 11.19 4.94 0.39
C ARG A 17 11.88 5.84 -0.62
N ARG A 18 12.55 6.88 -0.14
CA ARG A 18 13.21 7.92 -0.97
C ARG A 18 12.27 8.79 -1.80
N PHE A 19 10.96 8.56 -1.78
CA PHE A 19 9.97 9.47 -2.33
C PHE A 19 9.58 10.52 -1.28
N HIS A 20 9.62 11.80 -1.63
CA HIS A 20 9.24 12.92 -0.73
C HIS A 20 9.88 12.87 0.67
N CYS A 21 11.16 12.50 0.76
CA CYS A 21 11.87 12.33 2.03
C CYS A 21 11.18 11.35 2.99
N CYS A 22 10.49 10.34 2.45
CA CYS A 22 9.86 9.29 3.24
C CYS A 22 10.92 8.64 4.15
N PRO A 23 10.75 8.67 5.49
CA PRO A 23 11.55 7.80 6.35
C PRO A 23 11.18 6.38 5.95
N ASP A 24 12.15 5.48 5.73
CA ASP A 24 12.03 4.17 5.08
C ASP A 24 10.97 3.20 5.67
N GLY A 25 10.13 3.63 6.61
CA GLY A 25 9.18 2.83 7.37
C GLY A 25 9.84 2.11 8.55
N VAL A 26 11.17 2.23 8.67
CA VAL A 26 12.05 1.34 9.48
C VAL A 26 12.09 1.67 10.98
N VAL A 27 11.35 2.66 11.49
CA VAL A 27 11.45 3.01 12.92
C VAL A 27 10.72 1.98 13.80
N GLY A 28 11.45 0.98 14.29
CA GLY A 28 11.08 0.09 15.40
C GLY A 28 9.82 -0.76 15.22
N ASN A 29 9.33 -0.96 14.00
CA ASN A 29 7.99 -1.46 13.74
C ASN A 29 7.98 -2.81 13.00
N LYS A 30 7.88 -3.90 13.77
CA LYS A 30 7.50 -5.21 13.25
C LYS A 30 6.02 -5.19 12.84
N GLY A 31 5.70 -5.62 11.62
CA GLY A 31 4.34 -6.02 11.23
C GLY A 31 3.49 -5.04 10.38
N ILE A 32 2.48 -5.63 9.75
CA ILE A 32 1.61 -5.05 8.71
C ILE A 32 0.90 -3.77 9.15
N ALA A 33 0.27 -3.79 10.32
CA ALA A 33 -0.56 -2.68 10.81
C ALA A 33 0.22 -1.36 10.92
N ARG A 34 1.51 -1.45 11.28
CA ARG A 34 2.40 -0.30 11.43
C ARG A 34 2.77 0.31 10.08
N LEU A 35 3.06 -0.52 9.06
CA LEU A 35 3.31 -0.04 7.71
C LEU A 35 2.05 0.58 7.09
N ILE A 36 0.88 -0.05 7.23
CA ILE A 36 -0.38 0.50 6.74
C ILE A 36 -0.69 1.86 7.40
N SER A 37 -0.48 1.98 8.72
CA SER A 37 -0.61 3.26 9.43
C SER A 37 0.35 4.32 8.88
N HIS A 38 1.60 3.94 8.62
CA HIS A 38 2.60 4.82 7.99
C HIS A 38 2.13 5.32 6.61
N LEU A 39 1.67 4.43 5.73
CA LEU A 39 1.15 4.79 4.41
C LEU A 39 -0.03 5.75 4.51
N LYS A 40 -1.01 5.43 5.35
CA LYS A 40 -2.20 6.29 5.55
C LYS A 40 -1.82 7.68 6.06
N ARG A 41 -0.87 7.77 6.99
CA ARG A 41 -0.49 9.04 7.62
C ARG A 41 0.40 9.91 6.74
N LEU A 42 1.41 9.34 6.08
CA LEU A 42 2.42 10.12 5.35
C LEU A 42 2.13 10.24 3.86
N HIS A 43 1.46 9.25 3.27
CA HIS A 43 1.29 9.17 1.82
C HIS A 43 -0.16 9.46 1.42
N LEU A 44 -1.14 9.00 2.18
CA LEU A 44 -2.56 9.04 1.77
C LEU A 44 -3.43 9.99 2.62
N SER A 45 -2.81 10.89 3.39
CA SER A 45 -3.50 11.74 4.37
C SER A 45 -4.20 12.96 3.78
N THR A 46 -3.73 13.47 2.64
CA THR A 46 -4.31 14.63 1.95
C THR A 46 -4.49 14.34 0.47
N ASP A 47 -5.44 15.01 -0.17
CA ASP A 47 -5.69 14.81 -1.59
C ASP A 47 -4.52 15.28 -2.47
N GLU A 48 -3.80 16.33 -2.05
CA GLU A 48 -2.54 16.76 -2.67
C GLU A 48 -1.53 15.60 -2.72
N ARG A 49 -1.29 14.93 -1.59
CA ARG A 49 -0.34 13.81 -1.50
C ARG A 49 -0.80 12.61 -2.32
N LYS A 50 -2.10 12.31 -2.31
CA LYS A 50 -2.70 11.26 -3.14
C LYS A 50 -2.52 11.54 -4.63
N CYS A 51 -2.72 12.78 -5.08
CA CYS A 51 -2.52 13.18 -6.47
C CYS A 51 -1.07 12.98 -6.90
N VAL A 52 -0.12 13.48 -6.11
CA VAL A 52 1.31 13.32 -6.44
C VAL A 52 1.73 11.84 -6.45
N LEU A 53 1.20 11.02 -5.54
CA LEU A 53 1.44 9.57 -5.57
C LEU A 53 0.84 8.89 -6.78
N ARG A 54 -0.37 9.28 -7.17
CA ARG A 54 -1.02 8.74 -8.37
C ARG A 54 -0.16 9.02 -9.60
N GLU A 55 0.32 10.25 -9.73
CA GLU A 55 1.21 10.66 -10.81
C GLU A 55 2.53 9.87 -10.80
N ALA A 56 3.19 9.78 -9.64
CA ALA A 56 4.44 9.04 -9.50
C ALA A 56 4.28 7.55 -9.85
N ILE A 57 3.25 6.90 -9.33
CA ILE A 57 2.97 5.48 -9.62
C ILE A 57 2.64 5.29 -11.11
N SER A 58 1.94 6.25 -11.74
CA SER A 58 1.59 6.17 -13.16
C SER A 58 2.78 6.37 -14.12
N THR A 59 3.86 7.00 -13.65
CA THR A 59 5.02 7.37 -14.46
C THR A 59 6.25 6.53 -14.17
N ASP A 60 6.38 5.99 -12.96
CA ASP A 60 7.47 5.11 -12.53
C ASP A 60 6.98 3.68 -12.36
N HIS A 61 7.26 2.84 -13.35
CA HIS A 61 6.91 1.42 -13.32
C HIS A 61 7.61 0.66 -12.19
N GLY A 62 8.85 1.02 -11.86
CA GLY A 62 9.59 0.40 -10.76
C GLY A 62 8.93 0.69 -9.41
N LEU A 63 8.48 1.92 -9.22
CA LEU A 63 7.69 2.31 -8.05
C LEU A 63 6.34 1.58 -8.00
N TYR A 64 5.63 1.48 -9.12
CA TYR A 64 4.38 0.71 -9.21
C TYR A 64 4.57 -0.73 -8.75
N MET A 65 5.57 -1.43 -9.31
CA MET A 65 5.86 -2.82 -8.95
C MET A 65 6.23 -2.96 -7.47
N ALA A 66 7.05 -2.06 -6.93
CA ALA A 66 7.41 -2.08 -5.51
C ALA A 66 6.19 -1.89 -4.59
N VAL A 67 5.27 -0.98 -4.94
CA VAL A 67 4.00 -0.78 -4.22
C VAL A 67 3.14 -2.02 -4.32
N GLU A 68 2.97 -2.58 -5.52
CA GLU A 68 2.13 -3.75 -5.77
C GLU A 68 2.61 -4.99 -4.99
N GLU A 69 3.90 -5.33 -5.09
CA GLU A 69 4.51 -6.44 -4.37
C GLU A 69 4.37 -6.28 -2.86
N THR A 70 4.61 -5.07 -2.36
CA THR A 70 4.45 -4.76 -0.93
C THR A 70 3.01 -4.97 -0.47
N LEU A 71 2.02 -4.50 -1.22
CA LEU A 71 0.61 -4.63 -0.82
C LEU A 71 0.09 -6.07 -0.96
N LYS A 72 0.55 -6.82 -1.97
CA LYS A 72 0.26 -8.26 -2.13
C LYS A 72 0.70 -9.07 -0.91
N LEU A 73 1.85 -8.76 -0.34
CA LEU A 73 2.35 -9.42 0.89
C LEU A 73 1.45 -9.20 2.12
N PHE A 74 0.54 -8.23 2.06
CA PHE A 74 -0.33 -7.83 3.16
C PHE A 74 -1.82 -8.04 2.89
N ASP A 75 -2.18 -8.75 1.82
CA ASP A 75 -3.56 -8.92 1.36
C ASP A 75 -4.29 -7.57 1.24
N GLN A 76 -3.56 -6.54 0.79
CA GLN A 76 -4.09 -5.21 0.50
C GLN A 76 -3.95 -4.87 -0.98
N TRP A 77 -4.70 -3.87 -1.42
CA TRP A 77 -4.53 -3.19 -2.70
C TRP A 77 -4.75 -1.70 -2.53
N LEU A 78 -4.16 -0.89 -3.41
CA LEU A 78 -4.35 0.55 -3.47
C LEU A 78 -5.27 0.87 -4.64
N CYS A 79 -6.38 1.56 -4.38
CA CYS A 79 -7.26 1.99 -5.44
C CYS A 79 -6.66 3.15 -6.24
N GLY A 80 -6.44 3.00 -7.55
CA GLY A 80 -5.91 4.09 -8.39
C GLY A 80 -6.83 5.31 -8.49
N LYS A 81 -8.14 5.14 -8.30
CA LYS A 81 -9.13 6.24 -8.34
C LYS A 81 -9.10 7.05 -7.04
N CYS A 82 -9.44 6.48 -5.89
CA CYS A 82 -9.47 7.23 -4.63
C CYS A 82 -8.17 7.24 -3.83
N MET A 83 -7.13 6.52 -4.28
CA MET A 83 -5.85 6.38 -3.58
C MET A 83 -6.04 5.95 -2.13
N THR A 84 -6.95 5.00 -1.91
CA THR A 84 -7.24 4.40 -0.60
C THR A 84 -6.79 2.96 -0.57
N LEU A 85 -6.24 2.53 0.57
CA LEU A 85 -5.87 1.14 0.83
C LEU A 85 -7.09 0.33 1.25
N HIS A 86 -7.28 -0.79 0.59
CA HIS A 86 -8.36 -1.74 0.83
C HIS A 86 -7.78 -3.14 1.04
N ALA A 87 -8.48 -3.97 1.82
CA ALA A 87 -8.23 -5.41 1.80
C ALA A 87 -8.61 -5.98 0.43
N VAL A 88 -7.90 -7.01 -0.04
CA VAL A 88 -8.17 -7.67 -1.33
C VAL A 88 -9.61 -8.21 -1.42
N SER A 89 -10.22 -8.55 -0.28
CA SER A 89 -11.63 -8.97 -0.20
C SER A 89 -12.67 -7.84 -0.28
N ARG A 90 -12.24 -6.57 -0.37
CA ARG A 90 -13.12 -5.41 -0.38
C ARG A 90 -13.01 -4.63 -1.68
N ALA A 91 -14.15 -4.39 -2.32
CA ALA A 91 -14.26 -3.48 -3.46
C ALA A 91 -14.30 -2.01 -2.99
N CYS A 92 -13.99 -1.10 -3.93
CA CYS A 92 -14.17 0.34 -3.72
C CYS A 92 -15.44 0.83 -4.44
N HIS A 93 -16.24 1.67 -3.78
CA HIS A 93 -17.52 2.14 -4.30
C HIS A 93 -17.36 3.50 -4.99
N HIS A 94 -16.93 3.48 -6.26
CA HIS A 94 -16.85 4.67 -7.09
C HIS A 94 -18.10 4.80 -7.98
N PRO A 95 -18.68 6.01 -8.15
CA PRO A 95 -19.92 6.21 -8.89
C PRO A 95 -19.87 5.82 -10.39
N ASP A 96 -18.68 5.62 -10.95
CA ASP A 96 -18.45 5.36 -12.38
C ASP A 96 -18.16 3.87 -12.71
N GLY A 97 -18.89 2.96 -12.03
CA GLY A 97 -19.27 1.61 -12.48
C GLY A 97 -18.23 0.49 -12.28
N LEU A 98 -18.54 -0.69 -11.76
CA LEU A 98 -19.73 -1.30 -11.16
C LEU A 98 -19.19 -2.29 -10.12
N VAL A 99 -19.83 -2.43 -8.95
CA VAL A 99 -19.51 -3.51 -8.01
C VAL A 99 -20.39 -4.70 -8.38
N HIS A 100 -19.83 -5.74 -9.02
CA HIS A 100 -20.53 -7.01 -9.24
C HIS A 100 -20.13 -8.00 -8.16
N PHE A 101 -21.07 -8.32 -7.28
CA PHE A 101 -20.96 -9.49 -6.43
C PHE A 101 -21.54 -10.68 -7.21
N ALA A 102 -20.85 -11.83 -7.23
CA ALA A 102 -21.45 -13.07 -7.70
C ALA A 102 -22.53 -13.47 -6.69
N GLU A 103 -23.76 -13.63 -7.17
CA GLU A 103 -24.79 -14.38 -6.46
C GLU A 103 -24.46 -15.87 -6.65
N ASP A 104 -24.08 -16.55 -5.57
CA ASP A 104 -24.32 -17.98 -5.34
C ASP A 104 -24.42 -18.22 -3.81
#